data_AF-A0A315WMT0-F1
#
_entry.id   AF-A0A315WMT0-F1
#
_cell.length_a   1.000
_cell.length_b   1.000
_cell.length_c   1.000
_cell.angle_alpha   90.00
_cell.angle_beta   90.00
_cell.angle_gamma   90.00
#
_symmetry.space_group_name_H-M   'P 1'
#
loop_
_entity.id
_entity.type
_entity.pdbx_description
1 polymer ?
#
loop_
_entity_poly.entity_id
_entity_poly.type
_entity_poly.pdbx_seq_one_letter_code
_entity_poly.pdbx_strand_id
1 'polypeptide(L)'
;MERLRSAVAQHLNSHQATKILGTQLGALINGVLSPDNYKSWLDGNRPNLRSFVDNFLSGIVTPTSERQGYDYLYQVDFQPITPSFGGALWKAFCATRPTETIYFNPKQNTLFLLGTGIDVDVDAQVIQGLSEQDHRQMCERFLALLERDGKSTQQIASTVENFDTSLYAAWASSLKAVPGLFKEWGIQRVSWIVEIFSNRVNDVTTDEATRARLVAEFQADHASQRQGVERAGLKVPSAIAPTPHANSSAEGARQLLLRALETLDDSQLSKIMVPMDVVVTLLTQPKL
;
A
#
# COMPACT_ATOMS: atom_id res chain seq x y z
N MET A 1 20.86 -1.30 7.40
CA MET A 1 21.24 0.12 7.21
C MET A 1 20.38 0.82 6.17
N GLU A 2 20.30 0.32 4.94
CA GLU A 2 19.52 0.96 3.87
C GLU A 2 18.02 1.10 4.22
N ARG A 3 17.41 0.05 4.79
CA ARG A 3 16.00 0.10 5.27
C ARG A 3 15.75 1.15 6.35
N LEU A 4 16.70 1.36 7.26
CA LEU A 4 16.61 2.37 8.32
C LEU A 4 16.67 3.78 7.70
N ARG A 5 17.64 3.99 6.80
CA ARG A 5 17.80 5.24 6.05
C ARG A 5 16.54 5.58 5.26
N SER A 6 15.96 4.61 4.53
CA SER A 6 14.71 4.81 3.80
C SER A 6 13.52 5.11 4.71
N ALA A 7 13.36 4.39 5.83
CA ALA A 7 12.25 4.61 6.76
C ALA A 7 12.33 5.98 7.45
N VAL A 8 13.52 6.38 7.93
CA VAL A 8 13.74 7.69 8.55
C VAL A 8 13.49 8.81 7.54
N ALA A 9 14.01 8.68 6.33
CA ALA A 9 13.85 9.70 5.32
C ALA A 9 12.41 9.80 4.77
N GLN A 10 11.68 8.69 4.67
CA GLN A 10 10.25 8.70 4.34
C GLN A 10 9.45 9.47 5.40
N HIS A 11 9.77 9.27 6.68
CA HIS A 11 9.12 9.96 7.79
C HIS A 11 9.51 11.45 7.86
N LEU A 12 10.76 11.80 7.53
CA LEU A 12 11.19 13.21 7.47
C LEU A 12 10.56 13.94 6.28
N ASN A 13 10.44 13.28 5.12
CA ASN A 13 9.78 13.84 3.95
C ASN A 13 8.29 14.14 4.18
N SER A 14 7.58 13.34 4.99
CA SER A 14 6.18 13.62 5.31
C SER A 14 5.98 14.86 6.20
N HIS A 15 7.02 15.33 6.89
CA HIS A 15 6.95 16.49 7.77
C HIS A 15 7.29 17.81 7.06
N GLN A 16 7.78 17.78 5.81
CA GLN A 16 8.11 18.94 4.96
C GLN A 16 9.06 20.00 5.58
N ALA A 17 9.64 19.73 6.75
CA ALA A 17 10.48 20.68 7.48
C ALA A 17 11.95 20.53 7.04
N THR A 18 12.54 21.63 6.58
CA THR A 18 13.98 21.71 6.23
C THR A 18 14.91 21.60 7.44
N LYS A 19 14.40 21.88 8.64
CA LYS A 19 15.12 21.81 9.91
C LYS A 19 14.25 21.14 10.96
N ILE A 20 14.83 20.23 11.74
CA ILE A 20 14.17 19.49 12.82
C ILE A 20 14.97 19.58 14.12
N LEU A 21 14.28 19.63 15.26
CA LEU A 21 14.94 19.62 16.57
C LEU A 21 15.53 18.24 16.86
N GLY A 22 16.68 18.20 17.54
CA GLY A 22 17.34 16.95 17.93
C GLY A 22 16.43 16.03 18.75
N THR A 23 15.63 16.58 19.66
CA THR A 23 14.63 15.85 20.44
C THR A 23 13.57 15.19 19.55
N GLN A 24 13.06 15.90 18.55
CA GLN A 24 12.09 15.39 17.58
C GLN A 24 12.71 14.31 16.69
N LEU A 25 13.91 14.55 16.17
CA LEU A 25 14.66 13.60 15.35
C LEU A 25 14.99 12.32 16.13
N GLY A 26 15.42 12.45 17.38
CA GLY A 26 15.73 11.32 18.25
C GLY A 26 14.50 10.46 18.55
N ALA A 27 13.34 11.07 18.79
CA ALA A 27 12.08 10.36 18.98
C ALA A 27 11.68 9.58 17.71
N LEU A 28 11.81 10.20 16.54
CA LEU A 28 11.51 9.60 15.25
C LEU A 28 12.40 8.38 14.99
N ILE A 29 13.72 8.53 15.14
CA ILE A 29 14.68 7.44 14.94
C ILE A 29 14.38 6.27 15.88
N ASN A 30 14.13 6.54 17.17
CA ASN A 30 13.80 5.48 18.13
C ASN A 30 12.47 4.80 17.83
N GLY A 31 11.49 5.51 17.28
CA GLY A 31 10.24 4.91 16.79
C GLY A 31 10.49 3.90 15.67
N VAL A 32 11.42 4.18 14.77
CA VAL A 32 11.81 3.27 13.67
C VAL A 32 12.65 2.09 14.17
N LEU A 33 13.49 2.29 15.19
CA LEU A 33 14.40 1.27 15.73
C LEU A 33 13.77 0.32 16.76
N SER A 34 12.51 0.54 17.15
CA SER A 34 11.81 -0.25 18.17
C SER A 34 11.98 -1.77 17.94
N PRO A 35 12.35 -2.56 18.98
CA PRO A 35 12.42 -2.19 20.41
C PRO A 35 13.70 -1.49 20.86
N ASP A 36 14.69 -1.33 19.97
CA ASP A 36 15.99 -0.73 20.27
C ASP A 36 15.95 0.81 20.19
N ASN A 37 17.03 1.45 20.62
CA ASN A 37 17.20 2.90 20.53
C ASN A 37 18.52 3.25 19.82
N TYR A 38 18.65 4.45 19.30
CA TYR A 38 19.85 4.86 18.55
C TYR A 38 21.15 4.76 19.38
N LYS A 39 21.06 4.78 20.72
CA LYS A 39 22.23 4.70 21.60
C LYS A 39 22.79 3.28 21.68
N SER A 40 21.96 2.24 21.54
CA SER A 40 22.44 0.85 21.53
C SER A 40 23.20 0.49 20.26
N TRP A 41 23.13 1.34 19.23
CA TRP A 41 23.81 1.19 17.95
C TRP A 41 25.17 1.91 17.87
N LEU A 42 25.60 2.57 18.95
CA LEU A 42 26.85 3.32 19.01
C LEU A 42 27.82 2.68 19.99
N ASP A 43 29.02 2.35 19.51
CA ASP A 43 30.12 1.91 20.36
C ASP A 43 30.83 3.14 20.97
N GLY A 44 30.66 3.40 22.27
CA GLY A 44 31.42 4.44 22.95
C GLY A 44 30.87 4.94 24.29
N ASN A 45 31.72 5.67 25.03
CA ASN A 45 31.43 6.15 26.39
C ASN A 45 30.34 7.23 26.50
N ARG A 46 29.89 7.85 25.39
CA ARG A 46 28.82 8.86 25.37
C ARG A 46 28.02 8.83 24.05
N PRO A 47 27.13 7.85 23.86
CA PRO A 47 26.30 7.77 22.67
C PRO A 47 25.37 8.99 22.61
N ASN A 48 25.49 9.75 21.53
CA ASN A 48 24.71 10.96 21.31
C ASN A 48 24.13 10.96 19.89
N LEU A 49 23.02 11.69 19.71
CA LEU A 49 22.28 11.71 18.45
C LEU A 49 23.15 12.16 17.27
N ARG A 50 24.06 13.11 17.48
CA ARG A 50 24.94 13.61 16.44
C ARG A 50 25.84 12.51 15.88
N SER A 51 26.50 11.75 16.75
CA SER A 51 27.33 10.60 16.34
C SER A 51 26.52 9.53 15.60
N PHE A 52 25.25 9.33 15.98
CA PHE A 52 24.37 8.41 15.26
C PHE A 52 24.04 8.92 13.85
N VAL A 53 23.68 10.20 13.73
CA VAL A 53 23.39 10.84 12.45
C VAL A 53 24.62 10.78 11.53
N ASP A 54 25.79 11.14 12.03
CA ASP A 54 27.04 11.14 11.25
C ASP A 54 27.39 9.73 10.74
N ASN A 55 27.23 8.70 11.57
CA ASN A 55 27.58 7.32 11.20
C ASN A 55 26.57 6.63 10.28
N PHE A 56 25.28 6.98 10.39
CA PHE A 56 24.21 6.16 9.81
C PHE A 56 23.22 6.91 8.92
N LEU A 57 23.10 8.24 9.06
CA LEU A 57 22.13 9.07 8.34
C LEU A 57 22.79 10.18 7.51
N SER A 58 24.12 10.15 7.35
CA SER A 58 24.85 11.06 6.47
C SER A 58 24.23 11.13 5.07
N GLY A 59 24.03 12.35 4.56
CA GLY A 59 23.38 12.62 3.27
C GLY A 59 21.84 12.63 3.29
N ILE A 60 21.21 12.36 4.43
CA ILE A 60 19.76 12.51 4.67
C ILE A 60 19.52 13.59 5.72
N VAL A 61 20.36 13.59 6.76
CA VAL A 61 20.33 14.59 7.82
C VAL A 61 21.75 15.06 8.09
N THR A 62 21.94 16.38 8.13
CA THR A 62 23.19 17.03 8.46
C THR A 62 23.06 17.75 9.80
N PRO A 63 23.92 17.44 10.80
CA PRO A 63 23.92 18.19 12.06
C PRO A 63 24.31 19.65 11.83
N THR A 64 23.55 20.58 12.41
CA THR A 64 23.89 22.02 12.34
C THR A 64 24.51 22.49 13.66
N SER A 65 25.15 23.66 13.62
CA SER A 65 25.57 24.39 14.82
C SER A 65 24.46 25.27 15.41
N GLU A 66 23.33 25.40 14.72
CA GLU A 66 22.21 26.22 15.18
C GLU A 66 21.47 25.55 16.33
N ARG A 67 20.95 26.37 17.25
CA ARG A 67 20.20 25.92 18.42
C ARG A 67 18.86 26.62 18.50
N GLN A 68 17.87 25.90 19.02
CA GLN A 68 16.61 26.46 19.45
C GLN A 68 16.39 26.05 20.91
N GLY A 69 16.54 27.01 21.82
CA GLY A 69 16.64 26.74 23.25
C GLY A 69 17.91 25.93 23.58
N TYR A 70 17.75 24.80 24.27
CA TYR A 70 18.84 23.90 24.65
C TYR A 70 19.13 22.80 23.62
N ASP A 71 18.35 22.74 22.53
CA ASP A 71 18.44 21.67 21.55
C ASP A 71 19.12 22.15 20.26
N TYR A 72 19.83 21.24 19.60
CA TYR A 72 20.45 21.51 18.30
C TYR A 72 19.45 21.26 17.19
N LEU A 73 19.51 22.09 16.16
CA LEU A 73 18.79 21.86 14.92
C LEU A 73 19.59 20.92 14.01
N TYR A 74 18.87 20.08 13.30
CA TYR A 74 19.40 19.20 12.27
C TYR A 74 18.77 19.61 10.95
N GLN A 75 19.60 19.78 9.93
CA GLN A 75 19.15 20.09 8.58
C GLN A 75 18.79 18.78 7.90
N VAL A 76 17.60 18.72 7.33
CA VAL A 76 17.18 17.58 6.52
C VAL A 76 17.59 17.86 5.09
N ASP A 77 18.54 17.08 4.59
CA ASP A 77 18.94 17.15 3.19
C ASP A 77 17.93 16.31 2.41
N PHE A 78 17.00 17.00 1.76
CA PHE A 78 16.02 16.38 0.88
C PHE A 78 16.75 15.71 -0.29
N GLN A 79 17.14 14.45 -0.09
CA GLN A 79 17.31 13.54 -1.19
C GLN A 79 15.90 13.28 -1.75
N PRO A 80 15.66 13.45 -3.06
CA PRO A 80 14.45 12.94 -3.70
C PRO A 80 14.51 11.42 -3.63
N ILE A 81 14.19 10.88 -2.46
CA ILE A 81 13.82 9.48 -2.32
C ILE A 81 12.51 9.41 -3.07
N THR A 82 12.58 8.77 -4.24
CA THR A 82 11.43 8.25 -4.97
C THR A 82 10.44 7.78 -3.90
N PRO A 83 9.29 8.47 -3.72
CA PRO A 83 8.39 8.09 -2.65
C PRO A 83 8.10 6.61 -2.85
N SER A 84 8.42 5.77 -1.89
CA SER A 84 7.94 4.39 -1.95
C SER A 84 6.44 4.49 -1.71
N PHE A 85 5.66 4.62 -2.78
CA PHE A 85 4.22 4.75 -2.73
C PHE A 85 3.55 3.48 -2.16
N GLY A 86 4.28 2.37 -2.04
CA GLY A 86 3.80 1.16 -1.35
C GLY A 86 2.55 0.56 -2.00
N GLY A 87 2.42 0.73 -3.31
CA GLY A 87 1.25 0.39 -4.11
C GLY A 87 0.24 1.52 -4.28
N ALA A 88 0.48 2.73 -3.73
CA ALA A 88 -0.48 3.82 -3.79
C ALA A 88 -0.62 4.43 -5.19
N LEU A 89 0.44 4.52 -5.99
CA LEU A 89 0.30 4.96 -7.39
C LEU A 89 -0.56 3.98 -8.18
N TRP A 90 -0.28 2.69 -8.02
CA TRP A 90 -1.06 1.65 -8.68
C TRP A 90 -2.54 1.71 -8.27
N LYS A 91 -2.82 1.87 -6.97
CA LYS A 91 -4.19 1.98 -6.44
C LYS A 91 -4.88 3.23 -6.97
N ALA A 92 -4.23 4.39 -6.91
CA ALA A 92 -4.80 5.66 -7.37
C ALA A 92 -5.11 5.62 -8.87
N PHE A 93 -4.20 5.08 -9.68
CA PHE A 93 -4.42 4.94 -11.12
C PHE A 93 -5.56 3.98 -11.47
N CYS A 94 -5.68 2.88 -10.73
CA CYS A 94 -6.64 1.82 -11.04
C CYS A 94 -8.01 1.96 -10.36
N ALA A 95 -8.22 2.98 -9.54
CA ALA A 95 -9.43 3.14 -8.76
C ALA A 95 -10.62 3.52 -9.64
N THR A 96 -11.71 2.75 -9.56
CA THR A 96 -12.99 3.09 -10.22
C THR A 96 -13.69 4.28 -9.58
N ARG A 97 -13.32 4.61 -8.33
CA ARG A 97 -13.74 5.81 -7.60
C ARG A 97 -12.48 6.44 -6.99
N PRO A 98 -11.77 7.30 -7.75
CA PRO A 98 -10.50 7.84 -7.30
C PRO A 98 -10.74 8.77 -6.10
N THR A 99 -9.99 8.56 -5.03
CA THR A 99 -9.86 9.50 -3.90
C THR A 99 -8.57 10.32 -4.00
N GLU A 100 -7.64 9.87 -4.85
CA GLU A 100 -6.34 10.49 -5.09
C GLU A 100 -6.08 10.55 -6.59
N THR A 101 -5.35 11.58 -7.02
CA THR A 101 -4.93 11.82 -8.40
C THR A 101 -3.41 11.85 -8.45
N ILE A 102 -2.84 11.30 -9.53
CA ILE A 102 -1.40 11.28 -9.78
C ILE A 102 -1.00 12.56 -10.50
N TYR A 103 0.01 13.24 -9.97
CA TYR A 103 0.60 14.42 -10.57
C TYR A 103 2.08 14.19 -10.84
N PHE A 104 2.55 14.79 -11.93
CA PHE A 104 3.94 14.84 -12.33
C PHE A 104 4.44 16.29 -12.24
N ASN A 105 5.50 16.53 -11.47
CA ASN A 105 6.20 17.81 -11.44
C ASN A 105 7.40 17.78 -12.40
N PRO A 106 7.36 18.49 -13.53
CA PRO A 106 8.46 18.49 -14.50
C PRO A 106 9.73 19.19 -13.96
N LYS A 107 9.59 20.19 -13.07
CA LYS A 107 10.74 20.91 -12.48
C LYS A 107 11.54 20.02 -11.54
N GLN A 108 10.84 19.21 -10.75
CA GLN A 108 11.45 18.29 -9.78
C GLN A 108 11.70 16.90 -10.36
N ASN A 109 11.12 16.60 -11.53
CA ASN A 109 11.07 15.27 -12.14
C ASN A 109 10.57 14.23 -11.14
N THR A 110 9.42 14.46 -10.51
CA THR A 110 8.86 13.61 -9.44
C THR A 110 7.36 13.37 -9.63
N LEU A 111 6.91 12.20 -9.17
CA LEU A 111 5.50 11.90 -9.00
C LEU A 111 5.05 12.26 -7.58
N PHE A 112 3.79 12.62 -7.43
CA PHE A 112 3.13 12.77 -6.15
C PHE A 112 1.62 12.50 -6.27
N LEU A 113 1.00 12.18 -5.14
CA LEU A 113 -0.43 11.93 -5.02
C LEU A 113 -1.07 13.08 -4.25
N LEU A 114 -2.21 13.55 -4.73
CA LEU A 114 -3.05 14.50 -3.99
C LEU A 114 -4.49 14.02 -3.98
N GLY A 115 -5.24 14.38 -2.94
CA GLY A 115 -6.67 14.15 -2.89
C GLY A 115 -7.39 14.79 -4.09
N THR A 116 -8.46 14.15 -4.55
CA THR A 116 -9.29 14.70 -5.64
C THR A 116 -9.88 16.06 -5.25
N GLY A 117 -9.76 17.06 -6.12
CA GLY A 117 -10.32 18.41 -5.89
C GLY A 117 -9.43 19.37 -5.11
N ILE A 118 -8.16 19.01 -4.86
CA ILE A 118 -7.15 19.91 -4.31
C ILE A 118 -6.55 20.74 -5.47
N ASP A 119 -6.48 22.06 -5.30
CA ASP A 119 -5.78 22.95 -6.23
C ASP A 119 -4.27 22.68 -6.17
N VAL A 120 -3.66 22.51 -7.35
CA VAL A 120 -2.25 22.15 -7.49
C VAL A 120 -1.47 23.32 -8.08
N ASP A 121 -0.18 23.37 -7.75
CA ASP A 121 0.78 24.28 -8.36
C ASP A 121 0.66 24.29 -9.90
N VAL A 122 0.79 25.47 -10.50
CA VAL A 122 0.48 25.75 -11.92
C VAL A 122 1.35 24.92 -12.88
N ASP A 123 2.52 24.46 -12.41
CA ASP A 123 3.48 23.70 -13.21
C ASP A 123 3.30 22.17 -13.14
N ALA A 124 2.43 21.66 -12.28
CA ALA A 124 2.21 20.22 -12.15
C ALA A 124 1.22 19.72 -13.22
N GLN A 125 1.54 18.57 -13.81
CA GLN A 125 0.72 17.94 -14.84
C GLN A 125 -0.02 16.72 -14.29
N VAL A 126 -1.29 16.59 -14.63
CA VAL A 126 -2.12 15.47 -14.17
C VAL A 126 -1.86 14.25 -15.04
N ILE A 127 -1.57 13.11 -14.41
CA ILE A 127 -1.64 11.80 -15.05
C ILE A 127 -3.02 11.22 -14.73
N GLN A 128 -3.92 11.26 -15.70
CA GLN A 128 -5.31 10.80 -15.53
C GLN A 128 -5.35 9.30 -15.22
N GLY A 129 -6.11 8.94 -14.18
CA GLY A 129 -6.40 7.54 -13.84
C GLY A 129 -7.25 6.85 -14.91
N LEU A 130 -7.51 5.56 -14.71
CA LEU A 130 -8.37 4.78 -15.61
C LEU A 130 -9.79 5.36 -15.63
N SER A 131 -10.25 5.69 -16.83
CA SER A 131 -11.63 6.09 -17.07
C SER A 131 -12.56 4.88 -17.12
N GLU A 132 -13.87 5.12 -17.03
CA GLU A 132 -14.88 4.10 -17.29
C GLU A 132 -14.71 3.46 -18.67
N GLN A 133 -14.37 4.26 -19.67
CA GLN A 133 -14.09 3.80 -21.03
C GLN A 133 -12.88 2.86 -21.08
N ASP A 134 -11.80 3.17 -20.34
CA ASP A 134 -10.62 2.31 -20.27
C ASP A 134 -10.97 0.95 -19.65
N HIS A 135 -11.76 0.95 -18.57
CA HIS A 135 -12.23 -0.28 -17.95
C HIS A 135 -13.09 -1.12 -18.89
N ARG A 136 -14.04 -0.49 -19.59
CA ARG A 136 -14.88 -1.14 -20.59
C ARG A 136 -14.06 -1.76 -21.71
N GLN A 137 -13.13 -1.01 -22.30
CA GLN A 137 -12.27 -1.48 -23.38
C GLN A 137 -11.42 -2.67 -22.96
N MET A 138 -10.89 -2.69 -21.74
CA MET A 138 -10.16 -3.86 -21.23
C MET A 138 -11.06 -5.09 -21.11
N CYS A 139 -12.29 -4.94 -20.61
CA CYS A 139 -13.25 -6.05 -20.54
C CYS A 139 -13.59 -6.58 -21.95
N GLU A 140 -13.91 -5.69 -22.89
CA GLU A 140 -14.19 -6.04 -24.30
C GLU A 140 -13.00 -6.75 -24.97
N ARG A 141 -11.78 -6.21 -24.79
CA ARG A 141 -10.54 -6.79 -25.31
C ARG A 141 -10.30 -8.20 -24.74
N PHE A 142 -10.64 -8.43 -23.48
CA PHE A 142 -10.53 -9.75 -22.89
C PHE A 142 -11.59 -10.72 -23.41
N LEU A 143 -12.85 -10.31 -23.57
CA LEU A 143 -13.87 -11.15 -24.21
C LEU A 143 -13.45 -11.59 -25.60
N ALA A 144 -12.94 -10.66 -26.42
CA ALA A 144 -12.45 -10.97 -27.75
C ALA A 144 -11.28 -11.98 -27.74
N LEU A 145 -10.39 -11.91 -26.75
CA LEU A 145 -9.34 -12.91 -26.56
C LEU A 145 -9.91 -14.29 -26.23
N LEU A 146 -10.91 -14.36 -25.34
CA LEU A 146 -11.56 -15.62 -24.97
C LEU A 146 -12.30 -16.27 -26.13
N GLU A 147 -13.01 -15.46 -26.93
CA GLU A 147 -13.74 -15.93 -28.11
C GLU A 147 -12.78 -16.48 -29.18
N ARG A 148 -11.67 -15.78 -29.43
CA ARG A 148 -10.62 -16.24 -30.33
C ARG A 148 -10.03 -17.58 -29.88
N ASP A 149 -9.89 -17.77 -28.56
CA ASP A 149 -9.34 -18.98 -27.98
C ASP A 149 -10.42 -20.08 -27.81
N GLY A 150 -11.64 -19.88 -28.34
CA GLY A 150 -12.72 -20.86 -28.39
C GLY A 150 -13.45 -21.08 -27.05
N LYS A 151 -13.28 -20.18 -26.07
CA LYS A 151 -13.91 -20.26 -24.76
C LYS A 151 -15.32 -19.65 -24.81
N SER A 152 -16.29 -20.30 -24.16
CA SER A 152 -17.66 -19.77 -24.09
C SER A 152 -17.71 -18.51 -23.23
N THR A 153 -18.09 -17.38 -23.84
CA THR A 153 -18.19 -16.06 -23.21
C THR A 153 -19.61 -15.65 -22.83
N GLN A 154 -20.64 -16.41 -23.20
CA GLN A 154 -22.05 -16.02 -23.03
C GLN A 154 -22.44 -15.63 -21.60
N GLN A 155 -21.90 -16.32 -20.59
CA GLN A 155 -22.18 -16.04 -19.17
C GLN A 155 -21.44 -14.79 -18.64
N ILE A 156 -20.42 -14.32 -19.35
CA ILE A 156 -19.52 -13.23 -18.93
C ILE A 156 -19.80 -11.96 -19.76
N ALA A 157 -20.23 -12.12 -21.02
CA ALA A 157 -20.50 -11.05 -21.97
C ALA A 157 -21.63 -10.10 -21.54
N SER A 158 -22.64 -10.62 -20.83
CA SER A 158 -23.80 -9.83 -20.37
C SER A 158 -23.44 -8.67 -19.44
N THR A 159 -22.27 -8.71 -18.80
CA THR A 159 -21.80 -7.64 -17.91
C THR A 159 -21.11 -6.49 -18.65
N VAL A 160 -20.75 -6.69 -19.93
CA VAL A 160 -20.00 -5.72 -20.76
C VAL A 160 -20.93 -4.90 -21.64
N GLU A 161 -22.06 -5.47 -22.10
CA GLU A 161 -23.03 -4.76 -22.94
C GLU A 161 -23.63 -3.51 -22.28
N ASN A 162 -23.76 -3.52 -20.94
CA ASN A 162 -24.25 -2.40 -20.14
C ASN A 162 -23.22 -1.97 -19.09
N PHE A 163 -21.94 -1.87 -19.46
CA PHE A 163 -20.86 -1.61 -18.50
C PHE A 163 -21.05 -0.28 -17.73
N ASP A 164 -21.03 -0.39 -16.41
CA ASP A 164 -20.85 0.70 -15.45
C ASP A 164 -19.73 0.26 -14.50
N THR A 165 -18.91 1.19 -14.01
CA THR A 165 -17.92 0.97 -12.95
C THR A 165 -18.48 0.21 -11.74
N SER A 166 -19.77 0.39 -11.41
CA SER A 166 -20.45 -0.37 -10.34
C SER A 166 -20.57 -1.88 -10.64
N LEU A 167 -20.61 -2.25 -11.92
CA LEU A 167 -20.70 -3.63 -12.41
C LEU A 167 -19.33 -4.30 -12.56
N TYR A 168 -18.23 -3.56 -12.37
CA TYR A 168 -16.88 -4.13 -12.43
C TYR A 168 -16.66 -5.25 -11.39
N ALA A 169 -17.31 -5.15 -10.22
CA ALA A 169 -17.28 -6.21 -9.22
C ALA A 169 -18.02 -7.48 -9.67
N ALA A 170 -19.12 -7.32 -10.41
CA ALA A 170 -19.87 -8.43 -11.00
C ALA A 170 -19.05 -9.10 -12.11
N TRP A 171 -18.39 -8.31 -12.96
CA TRP A 171 -17.43 -8.79 -13.97
C TRP A 171 -16.29 -9.61 -13.34
N ALA A 172 -15.64 -9.08 -12.30
CA ALA A 172 -14.59 -9.81 -11.61
C ALA A 172 -15.10 -11.12 -10.97
N SER A 173 -16.36 -11.16 -10.56
CA SER A 173 -16.99 -12.35 -9.98
C SER A 173 -17.34 -13.41 -11.04
N SER A 174 -17.81 -13.01 -12.22
CA SER A 174 -18.06 -13.94 -13.33
C SER A 174 -16.76 -14.62 -13.81
N LEU A 175 -15.65 -13.86 -13.83
CA LEU A 175 -14.33 -14.42 -14.12
C LEU A 175 -13.83 -15.42 -13.06
N LYS A 176 -14.20 -15.26 -11.78
CA LYS A 176 -13.85 -16.20 -10.71
C LYS A 176 -14.66 -17.49 -10.75
N ALA A 177 -15.87 -17.44 -11.31
CA ALA A 177 -16.73 -18.62 -11.47
C ALA A 177 -16.14 -19.63 -12.46
N VAL A 178 -15.28 -19.19 -13.39
CA VAL A 178 -14.59 -20.05 -14.35
C VAL A 178 -13.16 -20.34 -13.87
N PRO A 179 -12.78 -21.62 -13.67
CA PRO A 179 -11.44 -21.98 -13.21
C PRO A 179 -10.32 -21.39 -14.09
N GLY A 180 -9.34 -20.74 -13.47
CA GLY A 180 -8.16 -20.18 -14.15
C GLY A 180 -8.38 -18.84 -14.85
N LEU A 181 -9.62 -18.47 -15.17
CA LEU A 181 -9.92 -17.29 -15.99
C LEU A 181 -9.60 -15.97 -15.28
N PHE A 182 -9.88 -15.87 -13.98
CA PHE A 182 -9.51 -14.70 -13.18
C PHE A 182 -7.98 -14.47 -13.13
N LYS A 183 -7.19 -15.55 -13.17
CA LYS A 183 -5.72 -15.46 -13.20
C LYS A 183 -5.24 -14.96 -14.56
N GLU A 184 -5.78 -15.50 -15.65
CA GLU A 184 -5.50 -15.04 -17.02
C GLU A 184 -5.84 -13.55 -17.19
N TRP A 185 -7.03 -13.15 -16.73
CA TRP A 185 -7.45 -11.74 -16.68
C TRP A 185 -6.45 -10.88 -15.91
N GLY A 186 -6.03 -11.32 -14.72
CA GLY A 186 -5.07 -10.57 -13.91
C GLY A 186 -3.72 -10.34 -14.60
N ILE A 187 -3.27 -11.27 -15.44
CA ILE A 187 -2.03 -11.13 -16.22
C ILE A 187 -2.24 -10.10 -17.35
N GLN A 188 -3.29 -10.25 -18.15
CA GLN A 188 -3.58 -9.36 -19.27
C GLN A 188 -3.87 -7.93 -18.80
N ARG A 189 -4.70 -7.79 -17.75
CA ARG A 189 -5.07 -6.51 -17.15
C ARG A 189 -3.85 -5.71 -16.73
N VAL A 190 -2.86 -6.34 -16.09
CA VAL A 190 -1.63 -5.63 -15.69
C VAL A 190 -0.90 -5.07 -16.89
N SER A 191 -0.76 -5.86 -17.97
CA SER A 191 -0.12 -5.41 -19.20
C SER A 191 -0.84 -4.20 -19.81
N TRP A 192 -2.17 -4.22 -19.87
CA TRP A 192 -2.95 -3.12 -20.45
C TRP A 192 -2.94 -1.86 -19.59
N ILE A 193 -2.97 -2.01 -18.26
CA ILE A 193 -2.88 -0.86 -17.36
C ILE A 193 -1.52 -0.17 -17.52
N VAL A 194 -0.44 -0.94 -17.64
CA VAL A 194 0.90 -0.39 -17.89
C VAL A 194 0.96 0.30 -19.25
N GLU A 195 0.35 -0.27 -20.30
CA GLU A 195 0.24 0.34 -21.63
C GLU A 195 -0.49 1.69 -21.56
N ILE A 196 -1.65 1.74 -20.89
CA ILE A 196 -2.44 2.96 -20.71
C ILE A 196 -1.66 3.99 -19.89
N PHE A 197 -1.03 3.59 -18.79
CA PHE A 197 -0.20 4.49 -17.99
C PHE A 197 0.95 5.09 -18.81
N SER A 198 1.66 4.26 -19.58
CA SER A 198 2.73 4.73 -20.46
C SER A 198 2.24 5.74 -21.50
N ASN A 199 1.04 5.52 -22.06
CA ASN A 199 0.43 6.46 -23.00
C ASN A 199 0.10 7.80 -22.31
N ARG A 200 -0.44 7.77 -21.10
CA ARG A 200 -0.68 9.01 -20.31
C ARG A 200 0.61 9.73 -19.94
N VAL A 201 1.69 8.99 -19.70
CA VAL A 201 3.02 9.57 -19.44
C VAL A 201 3.56 10.28 -20.69
N ASN A 202 3.30 9.77 -21.90
CA ASN A 202 3.68 10.45 -23.15
C ASN A 202 3.01 11.82 -23.29
N ASP A 203 1.80 11.98 -22.74
CA ASP A 203 1.06 13.24 -22.79
C ASP A 203 1.68 14.32 -21.87
N VAL A 204 2.42 13.91 -20.83
CA VAL A 204 2.98 14.84 -19.83
C VAL A 204 4.48 15.12 -19.95
N THR A 205 5.21 14.31 -20.74
CA THR A 205 6.65 14.54 -20.97
C THR A 205 7.14 13.99 -22.31
N THR A 206 7.94 14.81 -23.00
CA THR A 206 8.59 14.44 -24.26
C THR A 206 9.96 13.79 -24.06
N ASP A 207 10.51 13.82 -22.83
CA ASP A 207 11.81 13.22 -22.51
C ASP A 207 11.72 11.71 -22.29
N GLU A 208 12.42 10.94 -23.13
CA GLU A 208 12.42 9.47 -23.10
C GLU A 208 12.99 8.91 -21.79
N ALA A 209 14.03 9.54 -21.23
CA ALA A 209 14.63 9.08 -19.98
C ALA A 209 13.64 9.22 -18.81
N THR A 210 12.94 10.35 -18.76
CA THR A 210 11.88 10.59 -17.80
C THR A 210 10.70 9.64 -18.00
N ARG A 211 10.26 9.40 -19.24
CA ARG A 211 9.19 8.42 -19.53
C ARG A 211 9.53 7.04 -19.00
N ALA A 212 10.71 6.52 -19.36
CA ALA A 212 11.18 5.21 -18.94
C ALA A 212 11.25 5.10 -17.40
N ARG A 213 11.74 6.15 -16.73
CA ARG A 213 11.80 6.23 -15.27
C ARG A 213 10.42 6.18 -14.64
N LEU A 214 9.48 6.99 -15.09
CA LEU A 214 8.11 7.07 -14.56
C LEU A 214 7.35 5.75 -14.72
N VAL A 215 7.50 5.10 -15.88
CA VAL A 215 6.90 3.78 -16.14
C VAL A 215 7.54 2.71 -15.25
N ALA A 216 8.86 2.72 -15.09
CA ALA A 216 9.56 1.79 -14.20
C ALA A 216 9.15 1.98 -12.73
N GLU A 217 8.98 3.23 -12.29
CA GLU A 217 8.51 3.59 -10.95
C GLU A 217 7.09 3.05 -10.68
N PHE A 218 6.17 3.22 -11.64
CA PHE A 218 4.82 2.68 -11.56
C PHE A 218 4.78 1.14 -11.53
N GLN A 219 5.61 0.48 -12.35
CA GLN A 219 5.73 -0.98 -12.34
C GLN A 219 6.32 -1.52 -11.03
N ALA A 220 7.34 -0.84 -10.50
CA ALA A 220 7.92 -1.16 -9.21
C ALA A 220 6.88 -1.00 -8.08
N ASP A 221 6.05 0.04 -8.13
CA ASP A 221 4.98 0.27 -7.15
C ASP A 221 3.94 -0.86 -7.14
N HIS A 222 3.53 -1.36 -8.31
CA HIS A 222 2.68 -2.54 -8.43
C HIS A 222 3.32 -3.79 -7.81
N ALA A 223 4.62 -4.01 -8.01
CA ALA A 223 5.33 -5.13 -7.39
C ALA A 223 5.35 -5.00 -5.86
N SER A 224 5.57 -3.79 -5.34
CA SER A 224 5.51 -3.49 -3.90
C SER A 224 4.12 -3.73 -3.32
N GLN A 225 3.06 -3.39 -4.04
CA GLN A 225 1.68 -3.71 -3.62
C GLN A 225 1.49 -5.21 -3.40
N ARG A 226 1.98 -6.05 -4.32
CA ARG A 226 1.87 -7.51 -4.23
C ARG A 226 2.66 -8.08 -3.06
N GLN A 227 3.88 -7.59 -2.85
CA GLN A 227 4.71 -8.03 -1.72
C GLN A 227 4.16 -7.58 -0.37
N GLY A 228 3.50 -6.41 -0.31
CA GLY A 228 2.79 -5.95 0.89
C GLY A 228 1.61 -6.87 1.25
N VAL A 229 0.88 -7.36 0.24
CA VAL A 229 -0.20 -8.35 0.42
C VAL A 229 0.36 -9.71 0.86
N GLU A 230 1.50 -10.15 0.32
CA GLU A 230 2.16 -11.39 0.74
C GLU A 230 2.76 -11.32 2.16
N ARG A 231 3.25 -10.15 2.60
CA ARG A 231 3.74 -9.95 3.97
C ARG A 231 2.64 -9.72 5.00
N ALA A 232 1.52 -9.09 4.62
CA ALA A 232 0.31 -9.06 5.44
C ALA A 232 -0.37 -10.44 5.50
N GLY A 233 -0.10 -11.30 4.51
CA GLY A 233 -0.24 -12.74 4.58
C GLY A 233 0.80 -13.38 5.51
N LEU A 234 0.76 -13.03 6.79
CA LEU A 234 1.12 -14.00 7.83
C LEU A 234 0.45 -15.30 7.43
N LYS A 235 1.25 -16.33 7.17
CA LYS A 235 0.82 -17.70 6.91
C LYS A 235 0.00 -18.18 8.11
N VAL A 236 -1.27 -17.79 8.17
CA VAL A 236 -2.28 -18.53 8.89
C VAL A 236 -2.38 -19.84 8.10
N PRO A 237 -2.13 -21.01 8.72
CA PRO A 237 -2.40 -22.27 8.07
C PRO A 237 -3.82 -22.21 7.52
N SER A 238 -3.97 -22.43 6.21
CA SER A 238 -5.27 -22.51 5.56
C SER A 238 -6.01 -23.73 6.12
N ALA A 239 -6.63 -23.56 7.28
CA ALA A 239 -7.70 -24.42 7.72
C ALA A 239 -8.90 -24.05 6.85
N ILE A 240 -9.28 -25.00 6.00
CA ILE A 240 -10.47 -24.99 5.17
C ILE A 240 -11.64 -24.45 6.01
N ALA A 241 -12.08 -23.23 5.71
CA ALA A 241 -13.31 -22.67 6.27
C ALA A 241 -14.46 -23.07 5.33
N PRO A 242 -15.47 -23.83 5.82
CA PRO A 242 -16.70 -24.03 5.06
C PRO A 242 -17.48 -22.71 4.98
N THR A 243 -18.05 -22.45 3.81
CA THR A 243 -18.98 -21.35 3.54
C THR A 243 -20.13 -21.30 4.56
N PRO A 244 -20.58 -20.09 4.95
CA PRO A 244 -21.56 -19.93 6.02
C PRO A 244 -22.98 -20.19 5.49
N HIS A 245 -23.57 -21.30 5.92
CA HIS A 245 -25.02 -21.36 6.05
C HIS A 245 -25.39 -20.92 7.48
N ALA A 246 -26.27 -19.94 7.56
CA ALA A 246 -26.86 -19.43 8.79
C ALA A 246 -27.45 -20.57 9.62
N ASN A 247 -27.05 -20.64 10.90
CA ASN A 247 -27.71 -21.27 12.07
C ASN A 247 -26.77 -21.96 13.10
N SER A 248 -25.48 -21.56 13.24
CA SER A 248 -24.61 -22.14 14.29
C SER A 248 -23.48 -21.23 14.83
N SER A 249 -23.67 -19.92 14.97
CA SER A 249 -22.56 -19.02 15.36
C SER A 249 -22.04 -19.22 16.79
N ALA A 250 -22.86 -19.65 17.75
CA ALA A 250 -22.43 -19.79 19.14
C ALA A 250 -21.54 -21.03 19.39
N GLU A 251 -21.89 -22.17 18.80
CA GLU A 251 -21.13 -23.42 18.96
C GLU A 251 -19.78 -23.36 18.23
N GLY A 252 -19.77 -22.75 17.03
CA GLY A 252 -18.55 -22.52 16.26
C GLY A 252 -17.59 -21.55 16.93
N ALA A 253 -18.12 -20.46 17.52
CA ALA A 253 -17.31 -19.53 18.31
C ALA A 253 -16.74 -20.19 19.57
N ARG A 254 -17.51 -21.06 20.25
CA ARG A 254 -17.07 -21.80 21.43
C ARG A 254 -15.94 -22.78 21.12
N GLN A 255 -16.02 -23.53 20.03
CA GLN A 255 -14.93 -24.43 19.62
C GLN A 255 -13.66 -23.68 19.22
N LEU A 256 -13.79 -22.51 18.59
CA LEU A 256 -12.66 -21.65 18.26
C LEU A 256 -12.01 -21.06 19.53
N LEU A 257 -12.79 -20.65 20.53
CA LEU A 257 -12.27 -20.16 21.80
C LEU A 257 -11.59 -21.25 22.64
N LEU A 258 -12.14 -22.47 22.65
CA LEU A 258 -11.50 -23.61 23.33
C LEU A 258 -10.17 -23.98 22.68
N ARG A 259 -10.10 -24.00 21.34
CA ARG A 259 -8.81 -24.19 20.65
C ARG A 259 -7.82 -23.06 20.88
N ALA A 260 -8.29 -21.82 20.97
CA ALA A 260 -7.43 -20.68 21.27
C ALA A 260 -6.81 -20.79 22.68
N LEU A 261 -7.60 -21.23 23.67
CA LEU A 261 -7.12 -21.48 25.04
C LEU A 261 -6.09 -22.62 25.11
N GLU A 262 -6.19 -23.62 24.25
CA GLU A 262 -5.24 -24.74 24.19
C GLU A 262 -3.92 -24.40 23.47
N THR A 263 -3.88 -23.32 22.69
CA THR A 263 -2.77 -23.06 21.75
C THR A 263 -2.08 -21.71 21.92
N LEU A 264 -2.67 -20.76 22.65
CA LEU A 264 -2.15 -19.40 22.81
C LEU A 264 -1.79 -19.11 24.26
N ASP A 265 -0.65 -18.44 24.46
CA ASP A 265 -0.19 -18.00 25.76
C ASP A 265 -1.05 -16.84 26.30
N ASP A 266 -1.10 -16.63 27.62
CA ASP A 266 -1.96 -15.63 28.29
C ASP A 266 -1.81 -14.20 27.73
N SER A 267 -0.60 -13.83 27.30
CA SER A 267 -0.32 -12.52 26.69
C SER A 267 -0.97 -12.33 25.31
N GLN A 268 -1.30 -13.42 24.62
CA GLN A 268 -1.96 -13.43 23.31
C GLN A 268 -3.47 -13.57 23.45
N LEU A 269 -3.93 -14.35 24.45
CA LEU A 269 -5.35 -14.47 24.79
C LEU A 269 -5.97 -13.12 25.16
N SER A 270 -5.23 -12.27 25.88
CA SER A 270 -5.69 -10.91 26.26
C SER A 270 -5.95 -9.96 25.07
N LYS A 271 -5.51 -10.32 23.86
CA LYS A 271 -5.69 -9.51 22.65
C LYS A 271 -6.83 -9.99 21.75
N ILE A 272 -7.48 -11.11 22.10
CA ILE A 272 -8.59 -11.64 21.31
C ILE A 272 -9.84 -10.81 21.59
N MET A 273 -10.30 -10.07 20.58
CA MET A 273 -11.60 -9.38 20.65
C MET A 273 -12.72 -10.38 20.43
N VAL A 274 -13.45 -10.69 21.50
CA VAL A 274 -14.63 -11.57 21.44
C VAL A 274 -15.88 -10.72 21.21
N PRO A 275 -16.70 -11.03 20.19
CA PRO A 275 -18.00 -10.39 19.99
C PRO A 275 -18.89 -10.49 21.24
N MET A 276 -19.59 -9.39 21.57
CA MET A 276 -20.28 -9.25 22.85
C MET A 276 -21.48 -10.20 23.01
N ASP A 277 -22.09 -10.60 21.90
CA ASP A 277 -23.12 -11.63 21.78
C ASP A 277 -22.62 -13.02 22.24
N VAL A 278 -21.36 -13.35 21.97
CA VAL A 278 -20.73 -14.61 22.44
C VAL A 278 -20.51 -14.57 23.96
N VAL A 279 -20.07 -13.41 24.48
CA VAL A 279 -19.86 -13.21 25.92
C VAL A 279 -21.19 -13.29 26.69
N VAL A 280 -22.25 -12.65 26.17
CA VAL A 280 -23.60 -12.72 26.76
C VAL A 280 -24.12 -14.16 26.78
N THR A 281 -23.93 -14.90 25.68
CA THR A 281 -24.34 -16.31 25.58
C THR A 281 -23.59 -17.20 26.59
N LEU A 282 -22.29 -16.97 26.81
CA LEU A 282 -21.50 -17.71 27.80
C LEU A 282 -21.90 -17.39 29.24
N LEU A 283 -22.27 -16.13 29.54
CA LEU A 283 -22.67 -15.68 30.87
C LEU A 283 -24.11 -16.07 31.24
N THR A 284 -24.97 -16.32 30.25
CA THR A 284 -26.40 -16.65 30.46
C THR A 284 -26.68 -18.15 30.49
N GLN A 285 -25.68 -19.00 30.21
CA GLN A 285 -25.84 -20.45 30.36
C GLN A 285 -25.75 -20.86 31.84
N PRO A 286 -26.71 -21.66 32.36
CA PRO A 286 -26.62 -22.20 33.70
C PRO A 286 -25.43 -23.15 33.80
N LYS A 287 -24.62 -22.99 34.86
CA LYS A 287 -23.51 -23.89 35.17
C LYS A 287 -24.05 -25.30 35.41
N LEU A 288 -23.59 -26.27 34.60
CA LEU A 288 -23.63 -27.69 34.92
C LEU A 288 -22.57 -28.01 35.99
#